data_AF-A0A1D6NHS1-F1
#
_entry.id   AF-A0A1D6NHS1-F1
#
_cell.length_a   1.000
_cell.length_b   1.000
_cell.length_c   1.000
_cell.angle_alpha   90.00
_cell.angle_beta   90.00
_cell.angle_gamma   90.00
#
_symmetry.space_group_name_H-M   'P 1'
#
loop_
_entity.id
_entity.type
_entity.pdbx_description
1 polymer ?
#
loop_
_entity_poly.entity_id
_entity_poly.type
_entity_poly.pdbx_seq_one_letter_code
_entity_poly.pdbx_strand_id
1 'polypeptide(L)'
;MATVAPVVSDLVDFLNASPTAFHAVDEAKRRLKAAGFVQLSEREEWAGLEPGRKYFFTRNHSTIVAFAIGAKYVAGNGFHIIGAHTDSPCLKLKPVSKVTKGGYLEVGVQTYGGGLWYTWFDRDLTVAGRVIIREKKDGVVSYAHKLVRVQEPIMRIPTLAIHLDRTISSEGLKVNNQSHLVPVLATCIKNEMQKFVADNGPKQASENANTKHHPLLLQLIAKEANCEPGEICDFELQLCDTQPSVVAGATKEFIFSGRLDNLCMSFCSLKVCLADSFTYSYQIL
;
A
#
# COMPACT_ATOMS: atom_id res chain seq x y z
N MET A 1 19.02 -3.11 29.54
CA MET A 1 18.36 -2.54 28.34
C MET A 1 16.88 -2.48 28.62
N ALA A 2 16.21 -1.34 28.38
CA ALA A 2 14.76 -1.25 28.57
C ALA A 2 14.05 -2.24 27.62
N THR A 3 13.14 -3.04 28.16
CA THR A 3 12.26 -3.92 27.39
C THR A 3 11.25 -3.08 26.61
N VAL A 4 11.19 -3.24 25.28
CA VAL A 4 10.22 -2.54 24.44
C VAL A 4 8.81 -3.00 24.82
N ALA A 5 7.90 -2.06 25.05
CA ALA A 5 6.51 -2.38 25.40
C ALA A 5 5.84 -3.18 24.26
N PRO A 6 5.04 -4.23 24.56
CA PRO A 6 4.41 -5.06 23.54
C PRO A 6 3.58 -4.27 22.51
N VAL A 7 2.87 -3.23 22.95
CA VAL A 7 2.06 -2.36 22.07
C VAL A 7 2.90 -1.62 21.03
N VAL A 8 4.15 -1.27 21.36
CA VAL A 8 5.06 -0.56 20.45
C VAL A 8 5.54 -1.51 19.35
N SER A 9 5.91 -2.73 19.72
CA SER A 9 6.30 -3.75 18.73
C SER A 9 5.14 -4.08 17.79
N ASP A 10 3.92 -4.20 18.34
CA ASP A 10 2.71 -4.48 17.57
C ASP A 10 2.35 -3.33 16.58
N LEU A 11 2.55 -2.07 16.98
CA LEU A 11 2.42 -0.92 16.07
C LEU A 11 3.45 -0.97 14.95
N VAL A 12 4.71 -1.27 15.26
CA VAL A 12 5.77 -1.41 14.24
C VAL A 12 5.43 -2.51 13.24
N ASP A 13 4.94 -3.66 13.72
CA ASP A 13 4.49 -4.76 12.85
C ASP A 13 3.31 -4.34 11.96
N PHE A 14 2.33 -3.61 12.51
CA PHE A 14 1.21 -3.07 11.74
C PHE A 14 1.67 -2.10 10.64
N LEU A 15 2.59 -1.18 10.96
CA LEU A 15 3.14 -0.20 10.00
C LEU A 15 3.94 -0.87 8.88
N ASN A 16 4.71 -1.91 9.22
CA ASN A 16 5.51 -2.68 8.27
C ASN A 16 4.64 -3.57 7.38
N ALA A 17 3.52 -4.09 7.89
CA ALA A 17 2.53 -4.82 7.11
C ALA A 17 1.68 -3.91 6.21
N SER A 18 1.69 -2.60 6.43
CA SER A 18 0.76 -1.63 5.82
C SER A 18 1.46 -0.57 4.96
N PRO A 19 2.12 -0.93 3.84
CA PRO A 19 2.77 0.04 2.95
C PRO A 19 1.76 0.94 2.20
N THR A 20 0.50 0.51 2.07
CA THR A 20 -0.58 1.26 1.40
C THR A 20 -1.90 1.12 2.17
N ALA A 21 -2.88 1.97 1.86
CA ALA A 21 -4.23 1.89 2.45
C ALA A 21 -4.88 0.51 2.24
N PHE A 22 -4.63 -0.14 1.10
CA PHE A 22 -5.16 -1.47 0.82
C PHE A 22 -4.57 -2.54 1.75
N HIS A 23 -3.26 -2.44 2.03
CA HIS A 23 -2.59 -3.34 2.96
C HIS A 23 -2.98 -3.05 4.42
N ALA A 24 -3.18 -1.78 4.77
CA ALA A 24 -3.67 -1.40 6.10
C ALA A 24 -5.05 -2.01 6.39
N VAL A 25 -5.96 -1.95 5.43
CA VAL A 25 -7.28 -2.59 5.54
C VAL A 25 -7.18 -4.11 5.58
N ASP A 26 -6.31 -4.72 4.78
CA ASP A 26 -6.15 -6.18 4.78
C ASP A 26 -5.55 -6.70 6.09
N GLU A 27 -4.57 -5.99 6.65
CA GLU A 27 -4.01 -6.30 7.96
C GLU A 27 -5.04 -6.10 9.09
N ALA A 28 -5.83 -5.02 9.04
CA ALA A 28 -6.93 -4.81 9.98
C ALA A 28 -7.98 -5.93 9.88
N LYS A 29 -8.38 -6.31 8.66
CA LYS A 29 -9.28 -7.44 8.38
C LYS A 29 -8.74 -8.74 8.98
N ARG A 30 -7.45 -9.03 8.78
CA ARG A 30 -6.79 -10.24 9.31
C ARG A 30 -6.89 -10.27 10.84
N ARG A 31 -6.58 -9.16 11.51
CA ARG A 31 -6.64 -9.03 12.97
C ARG A 31 -8.07 -9.13 13.52
N LEU A 32 -9.04 -8.48 12.87
CA LEU A 32 -10.46 -8.55 13.26
C LEU A 32 -11.01 -9.98 13.14
N LYS A 33 -10.71 -10.68 12.05
CA LYS A 33 -11.09 -12.10 11.89
C LYS A 33 -10.47 -12.98 12.98
N ALA A 34 -9.19 -12.77 13.29
CA ALA A 34 -8.52 -13.50 14.36
C ALA A 34 -9.14 -13.25 15.75
N ALA A 35 -9.76 -12.07 15.96
CA ALA A 35 -10.51 -11.74 17.17
C ALA A 35 -12.01 -12.10 17.11
N GLY A 36 -12.42 -12.92 16.15
CA GLY A 36 -13.78 -13.46 16.05
C GLY A 36 -14.81 -12.51 15.45
N PHE A 37 -14.40 -11.42 14.80
CA PHE A 37 -15.34 -10.58 14.06
C PHE A 37 -15.81 -11.27 12.77
N VAL A 38 -17.10 -11.12 12.47
CA VAL A 38 -17.72 -11.64 11.24
C VAL A 38 -17.62 -10.59 10.14
N GLN A 39 -17.09 -10.98 8.97
CA GLN A 39 -17.06 -10.11 7.80
C GLN A 39 -18.46 -10.06 7.15
N LEU A 40 -18.99 -8.86 6.99
CA LEU A 40 -20.24 -8.60 6.27
C LEU A 40 -19.96 -8.18 4.82
N SER A 41 -20.90 -8.52 3.94
CA SER A 41 -20.95 -8.06 2.56
C SER A 41 -21.90 -6.87 2.45
N GLU A 42 -21.45 -5.73 1.93
CA GLU A 42 -22.34 -4.58 1.67
C GLU A 42 -23.31 -4.81 0.49
N ARG A 43 -23.19 -5.96 -0.20
CA ARG A 43 -24.10 -6.35 -1.29
C ARG A 43 -25.28 -7.20 -0.81
N GLU A 44 -25.26 -7.61 0.45
CA GLU A 44 -26.24 -8.50 1.05
C GLU A 44 -27.04 -7.74 2.10
N GLU A 45 -28.28 -8.19 2.33
CA GLU A 45 -29.07 -7.72 3.47
C GLU A 45 -28.50 -8.27 4.78
N TRP A 46 -28.35 -7.41 5.79
CA TRP A 46 -27.83 -7.79 7.11
C TRP A 46 -28.93 -8.25 8.06
N ALA A 47 -29.66 -9.30 7.69
CA ALA A 47 -30.82 -9.80 8.44
C ALA A 47 -30.47 -10.51 9.77
N GLY A 48 -29.18 -10.72 10.08
CA GLY A 48 -28.71 -11.54 11.20
C GLY A 48 -27.82 -10.83 12.22
N LEU A 49 -27.96 -9.52 12.39
CA LEU A 49 -27.14 -8.78 13.36
C LEU A 49 -27.64 -8.99 14.79
N GLU A 50 -26.88 -9.76 15.57
CA GLU A 50 -27.19 -10.07 16.98
C GLU A 50 -26.46 -9.15 17.97
N PRO A 51 -27.13 -8.69 19.05
CA PRO A 51 -26.45 -8.15 20.24
C PRO A 51 -25.40 -9.10 20.80
N GLY A 52 -24.28 -8.55 21.28
CA GLY A 52 -23.14 -9.31 21.80
C GLY A 52 -22.17 -9.83 20.72
N ARG A 53 -22.44 -9.57 19.43
CA ARG A 53 -21.56 -9.98 18.32
C ARG A 53 -20.75 -8.82 17.77
N LYS A 54 -19.71 -9.17 17.01
CA LYS A 54 -18.75 -8.24 16.41
C LYS A 54 -18.70 -8.46 14.90
N TYR A 55 -18.72 -7.38 14.13
CA TYR A 55 -18.82 -7.40 12.68
C TYR A 55 -17.89 -6.37 12.05
N PHE A 56 -17.54 -6.57 10.79
CA PHE A 56 -16.87 -5.52 10.01
C PHE A 56 -17.20 -5.68 8.53
N PHE A 57 -17.06 -4.60 7.77
CA PHE A 57 -17.10 -4.64 6.32
C PHE A 57 -16.02 -3.74 5.74
N THR A 58 -15.74 -3.90 4.45
CA THR A 58 -14.76 -3.09 3.72
C THR A 58 -15.38 -2.53 2.47
N ARG A 59 -15.13 -1.24 2.20
CA ARG A 59 -15.50 -0.58 0.95
C ARG A 59 -14.22 -0.28 0.15
N ASN A 60 -14.25 -0.61 -1.14
CA ASN A 60 -13.11 -0.43 -2.07
C ASN A 60 -11.80 -1.13 -1.64
N HIS A 61 -11.83 -2.00 -0.61
CA HIS A 61 -10.64 -2.56 0.03
C HIS A 61 -9.68 -1.52 0.63
N SER A 62 -10.07 -0.24 0.71
CA SER A 62 -9.24 0.85 1.25
C SER A 62 -9.86 1.53 2.47
N THR A 63 -11.15 1.27 2.74
CA THR A 63 -11.85 1.66 3.96
C THR A 63 -12.35 0.42 4.68
N ILE A 64 -12.26 0.44 6.01
CA ILE A 64 -12.80 -0.61 6.89
C ILE A 64 -13.64 0.04 7.98
N VAL A 65 -14.79 -0.57 8.26
CA VAL A 65 -15.65 -0.21 9.38
C VAL A 65 -15.85 -1.47 10.21
N ALA A 66 -15.53 -1.41 11.49
CA ALA A 66 -15.60 -2.54 12.41
C ALA A 66 -16.35 -2.13 13.66
N PHE A 67 -17.39 -2.90 14.01
CA PHE A 67 -18.29 -2.57 15.09
C PHE A 67 -18.64 -3.76 15.97
N ALA A 68 -18.94 -3.48 17.23
CA ALA A 68 -19.41 -4.44 18.21
C ALA A 68 -20.78 -4.02 18.73
N ILE A 69 -21.77 -4.89 18.57
CA ILE A 69 -23.12 -4.63 19.06
C ILE A 69 -23.14 -5.01 20.54
N GLY A 70 -23.35 -4.02 21.43
CA GLY A 70 -23.42 -4.29 22.86
C GLY A 70 -24.58 -5.24 23.21
N ALA A 71 -24.41 -6.09 24.21
CA ALA A 71 -25.41 -7.12 24.58
C ALA A 71 -26.78 -6.54 24.99
N LYS A 72 -26.83 -5.26 25.41
CA LYS A 72 -28.05 -4.53 25.76
C LYS A 72 -28.50 -3.53 24.68
N TYR A 73 -27.89 -3.58 23.51
CA TYR A 73 -28.27 -2.71 22.40
C TYR A 73 -29.70 -3.01 21.97
N VAL A 74 -30.50 -1.95 21.82
CA VAL A 74 -31.80 -1.98 21.13
C VAL A 74 -31.82 -0.82 20.13
N ALA A 75 -32.62 -0.96 19.07
CA ALA A 75 -32.76 0.09 18.06
C ALA A 75 -33.19 1.41 18.72
N GLY A 76 -32.49 2.50 18.37
CA GLY A 76 -32.66 3.82 18.99
C GLY A 76 -31.58 4.18 20.02
N ASN A 77 -30.78 3.21 20.49
CA ASN A 77 -29.58 3.51 21.28
C ASN A 77 -28.51 4.25 20.44
N GLY A 78 -27.59 4.93 21.13
CA GLY A 78 -26.50 5.69 20.51
C GLY A 78 -25.33 4.84 19.99
N PHE A 79 -24.28 5.52 19.55
CA PHE A 79 -23.05 4.93 19.06
C PHE A 79 -21.83 5.67 19.64
N HIS A 80 -20.78 4.93 19.98
CA HIS A 80 -19.47 5.51 20.26
C HIS A 80 -18.58 5.25 19.06
N ILE A 81 -18.14 6.33 18.40
CA ILE A 81 -17.44 6.22 17.12
C ILE A 81 -16.02 6.77 17.25
N ILE A 82 -15.05 6.01 16.75
CA ILE A 82 -13.66 6.46 16.61
C ILE A 82 -13.29 6.45 15.13
N GLY A 83 -13.02 7.64 14.58
CA GLY A 83 -12.60 7.82 13.20
C GLY A 83 -11.08 7.97 13.06
N ALA A 84 -10.50 7.32 12.05
CA ALA A 84 -9.13 7.52 11.57
C ALA A 84 -9.11 7.35 10.04
N HIS A 85 -7.94 7.49 9.40
CA HIS A 85 -7.78 7.23 7.96
C HIS A 85 -6.57 6.33 7.67
N THR A 86 -6.68 5.57 6.59
CA THR A 86 -5.76 4.50 6.20
C THR A 86 -4.73 4.93 5.16
N ASP A 87 -4.92 6.08 4.53
CA ASP A 87 -4.03 6.64 3.53
C ASP A 87 -3.01 7.60 4.14
N SER A 88 -1.93 7.82 3.39
CA SER A 88 -0.90 8.80 3.68
C SER A 88 -0.45 9.46 2.38
N PRO A 89 0.10 10.69 2.42
CA PRO A 89 0.70 11.30 1.25
C PRO A 89 1.74 10.39 0.59
N CYS A 90 1.65 10.21 -0.72
CA CYS A 90 2.52 9.31 -1.47
C CYS A 90 2.64 9.68 -2.96
N LEU A 91 3.54 8.99 -3.66
CA LEU A 91 3.64 9.04 -5.12
C LEU A 91 2.93 7.82 -5.72
N LYS A 92 1.81 8.03 -6.40
CA LYS A 92 1.07 6.98 -7.10
C LYS A 92 1.58 6.82 -8.52
N LEU A 93 1.65 5.60 -9.05
CA LEU A 93 1.94 5.40 -10.47
C LEU A 93 0.80 5.99 -11.31
N LYS A 94 1.16 6.63 -12.43
CA LYS A 94 0.16 7.13 -13.38
C LYS A 94 -0.47 5.97 -14.18
N PRO A 95 -1.72 6.11 -14.65
CA PRO A 95 -2.36 5.14 -15.55
C PRO A 95 -1.58 4.90 -16.84
N VAL A 96 -0.76 5.87 -17.27
CA VAL A 96 0.27 5.72 -18.30
C VAL A 96 1.58 6.16 -17.65
N SER A 97 2.38 5.19 -17.23
CA SER A 97 3.61 5.44 -16.46
C SER A 97 4.88 5.27 -17.28
N LYS A 98 4.79 4.75 -18.51
CA LYS A 98 5.97 4.54 -19.36
C LYS A 98 6.65 5.88 -19.70
N VAL A 99 7.87 6.08 -19.21
CA VAL A 99 8.75 7.21 -19.58
C VAL A 99 10.12 6.64 -19.97
N THR A 100 10.67 7.10 -21.08
CA THR A 100 12.05 6.78 -21.49
C THR A 100 12.79 8.09 -21.73
N LYS A 101 13.88 8.32 -20.99
CA LYS A 101 14.63 9.57 -21.06
C LYS A 101 16.09 9.32 -20.70
N GLY A 102 17.02 9.92 -21.45
CA GLY A 102 18.45 9.87 -21.14
C GLY A 102 19.05 8.45 -21.05
N GLY A 103 18.50 7.47 -21.77
CA GLY A 103 18.93 6.07 -21.68
C GLY A 103 18.36 5.29 -20.49
N TYR A 104 17.48 5.90 -19.70
CA TYR A 104 16.80 5.27 -18.57
C TYR A 104 15.34 4.89 -18.90
N LEU A 105 14.89 3.81 -18.29
CA LEU A 105 13.49 3.46 -18.13
C LEU A 105 13.02 4.10 -16.82
N GLU A 106 12.15 5.09 -16.94
CA GLU A 106 11.55 5.84 -15.85
C GLU A 106 10.06 5.49 -15.69
N VAL A 107 9.51 5.73 -14.51
CA VAL A 107 8.10 5.45 -14.20
C VAL A 107 7.39 6.73 -13.80
N GLY A 108 6.49 7.22 -14.64
CA GLY A 108 5.65 8.38 -14.38
C GLY A 108 4.77 8.20 -13.15
N VAL A 109 4.87 9.15 -12.22
CA VAL A 109 4.10 9.20 -10.98
C VAL A 109 3.26 10.47 -10.86
N GLN A 110 2.30 10.45 -9.95
CA GLN A 110 1.47 11.58 -9.55
C GLN A 110 1.49 11.74 -8.03
N THR A 111 1.46 12.97 -7.56
CA THR A 111 1.38 13.30 -6.14
C THR A 111 -0.02 13.01 -5.59
N TYR A 112 -0.09 12.33 -4.45
CA TYR A 112 -1.31 12.10 -3.69
C TYR A 112 -1.17 12.74 -2.31
N GLY A 113 -2.07 13.66 -1.96
CA GLY A 113 -2.00 14.44 -0.71
C GLY A 113 -0.93 15.54 -0.72
N GLY A 114 -0.69 16.15 0.44
CA GLY A 114 0.28 17.24 0.65
C GLY A 114 1.64 16.75 1.14
N GLY A 115 2.31 15.88 0.37
CA GLY A 115 3.57 15.28 0.79
C GLY A 115 4.76 16.23 0.80
N LEU A 116 5.72 15.97 1.67
CA LEU A 116 7.03 16.62 1.68
C LEU A 116 7.93 15.99 0.60
N TRP A 117 7.70 16.32 -0.67
CA TRP A 117 8.26 15.56 -1.80
C TRP A 117 9.79 15.49 -1.85
N TYR A 118 10.50 16.45 -1.26
CA TYR A 118 11.96 16.41 -1.16
C TYR A 118 12.46 15.22 -0.32
N THR A 119 11.66 14.65 0.59
CA THR A 119 12.06 13.49 1.41
C THR A 119 12.00 12.16 0.65
N TRP A 120 11.35 12.15 -0.53
CA TRP A 120 11.25 10.99 -1.41
C TRP A 120 12.46 10.84 -2.34
N PHE A 121 13.25 11.90 -2.48
CA PHE A 121 14.52 11.82 -3.17
C PHE A 121 15.48 10.94 -2.38
N ASP A 122 16.31 10.23 -3.11
CA ASP A 122 17.39 9.43 -2.56
C ASP A 122 16.97 8.36 -1.54
N ARG A 123 15.73 7.88 -1.67
CA ARG A 123 15.21 6.70 -0.97
C ARG A 123 15.26 5.46 -1.84
N ASP A 124 15.45 4.32 -1.19
CA ASP A 124 15.29 3.03 -1.83
C ASP A 124 13.79 2.74 -1.91
N LEU A 125 13.25 2.78 -3.13
CA LEU A 125 11.81 2.74 -3.37
C LEU A 125 11.40 1.44 -4.04
N THR A 126 10.22 0.97 -3.67
CA THR A 126 9.53 -0.13 -4.32
C THR A 126 8.08 0.24 -4.63
N VAL A 127 7.29 -0.68 -5.17
CA VAL A 127 5.86 -0.49 -5.42
C VAL A 127 5.02 -1.43 -4.59
N ALA A 128 3.92 -0.90 -4.05
CA ALA A 128 2.88 -1.70 -3.42
C ALA A 128 1.49 -1.13 -3.74
N GLY A 129 0.46 -1.98 -3.64
CA GLY A 129 -0.92 -1.57 -3.83
C GLY A 129 -1.81 -2.73 -4.24
N ARG A 130 -2.74 -2.47 -5.15
CA ARG A 130 -3.63 -3.49 -5.71
C ARG A 130 -3.50 -3.60 -7.22
N VAL A 131 -3.77 -4.79 -7.73
CA VAL A 131 -3.96 -5.08 -9.15
C VAL A 131 -5.34 -5.70 -9.37
N ILE A 132 -5.96 -5.37 -10.50
CA ILE A 132 -7.16 -6.05 -10.99
C ILE A 132 -6.71 -7.00 -12.09
N ILE A 133 -6.87 -8.29 -11.85
CA ILE A 133 -6.52 -9.32 -12.82
C ILE A 133 -7.78 -9.90 -13.45
N ARG A 134 -7.69 -10.21 -14.75
CA ARG A 134 -8.68 -11.03 -15.44
C ARG A 134 -8.36 -12.49 -15.19
N GLU A 135 -9.32 -13.23 -14.68
CA GLU A 135 -9.23 -14.68 -14.53
C GLU A 135 -10.17 -15.34 -15.53
N LYS A 136 -9.72 -16.44 -16.13
CA LYS A 136 -10.55 -17.27 -17.01
C LYS A 136 -10.55 -18.69 -16.49
N LYS A 137 -11.70 -19.13 -15.96
CA LYS A 137 -11.90 -20.49 -15.47
C LYS A 137 -13.13 -21.08 -16.14
N ASP A 138 -13.00 -22.27 -16.74
CA ASP A 138 -14.09 -22.99 -17.39
C ASP A 138 -14.87 -22.15 -18.42
N GLY A 139 -14.17 -21.25 -19.13
CA GLY A 139 -14.76 -20.35 -20.12
C GLY A 139 -15.42 -19.09 -19.53
N VAL A 140 -15.60 -19.01 -18.22
CA VAL A 140 -16.14 -17.84 -17.52
C VAL A 140 -15.03 -16.84 -17.23
N VAL A 141 -15.26 -15.57 -17.56
CA VAL A 141 -14.35 -14.47 -17.25
C VAL A 141 -14.78 -13.81 -15.94
N SER A 142 -13.87 -13.76 -14.98
CA SER A 142 -14.02 -13.03 -13.72
C SER A 142 -12.89 -12.02 -13.54
N TYR A 143 -13.06 -11.11 -12.59
CA TYR A 143 -12.03 -10.15 -12.20
C TYR A 143 -11.72 -10.32 -10.73
N ALA A 144 -10.44 -10.45 -10.41
CA ALA A 144 -9.99 -10.58 -9.03
C ALA A 144 -9.13 -9.38 -8.63
N HIS A 145 -9.32 -8.96 -7.38
CA HIS A 145 -8.46 -8.01 -6.70
C HIS A 145 -7.32 -8.76 -6.01
N LYS A 146 -6.07 -8.44 -6.34
CA LYS A 146 -4.90 -8.95 -5.62
C LYS A 146 -4.05 -7.81 -5.06
N LEU A 147 -3.56 -7.99 -3.84
CA LEU A 147 -2.55 -7.11 -3.27
C LEU A 147 -1.18 -7.51 -3.83
N VAL A 148 -0.36 -6.52 -4.10
CA VAL A 148 1.02 -6.71 -4.54
C VAL A 148 1.93 -5.79 -3.73
N ARG A 149 3.10 -6.32 -3.37
CA ARG A 149 4.22 -5.56 -2.81
C ARG A 149 5.51 -6.18 -3.31
N VAL A 150 6.21 -5.48 -4.20
CA VAL A 150 7.57 -5.89 -4.55
C VAL A 150 8.46 -5.66 -3.33
N GLN A 151 9.22 -6.67 -2.90
CA GLN A 151 10.05 -6.55 -1.68
C GLN A 151 11.37 -5.82 -1.93
N GLU A 152 11.93 -5.97 -3.12
CA GLU A 152 13.21 -5.38 -3.49
C GLU A 152 13.10 -3.88 -3.79
N PRO A 153 14.16 -3.09 -3.54
CA PRO A 153 14.25 -1.69 -3.92
C PRO A 153 14.51 -1.54 -5.42
N ILE A 154 13.43 -1.48 -6.20
CA ILE A 154 13.48 -1.47 -7.67
C ILE A 154 13.54 -0.06 -8.27
N MET A 155 13.38 0.99 -7.48
CA MET A 155 13.28 2.36 -7.98
C MET A 155 14.02 3.37 -7.09
N ARG A 156 14.43 4.47 -7.70
CA ARG A 156 15.10 5.59 -7.03
C ARG A 156 14.69 6.90 -7.70
N ILE A 157 14.41 7.95 -6.92
CA ILE A 157 14.32 9.33 -7.41
C ILE A 157 15.65 10.01 -7.08
N PRO A 158 16.60 10.10 -8.03
CA PRO A 158 17.93 10.65 -7.74
C PRO A 158 17.89 12.17 -7.62
N THR A 159 18.60 12.74 -6.64
CA THR A 159 18.82 14.18 -6.57
C THR A 159 19.84 14.62 -7.63
N LEU A 160 19.64 15.82 -8.21
CA LEU A 160 20.65 16.43 -9.07
C LEU A 160 21.92 16.75 -8.24
N ALA A 161 23.10 16.45 -8.80
CA ALA A 161 24.35 16.77 -8.13
C ALA A 161 24.48 18.28 -7.84
N ILE A 162 24.85 18.63 -6.61
CA ILE A 162 25.00 20.03 -6.17
C ILE A 162 25.98 20.85 -7.02
N HIS A 163 26.95 20.20 -7.67
CA HIS A 163 27.88 20.85 -8.59
C HIS A 163 27.17 21.49 -9.81
N LEU A 164 26.02 20.93 -10.20
CA LEU A 164 25.19 21.35 -11.32
C LEU A 164 24.03 22.28 -10.89
N ASP A 165 23.72 22.35 -9.59
CA ASP A 165 22.82 23.33 -8.99
C ASP A 165 23.37 23.78 -7.64
N ARG A 166 24.20 24.82 -7.68
CA ARG A 166 24.87 25.36 -6.50
C ARG A 166 23.94 26.18 -5.59
N THR A 167 22.72 26.48 -6.04
CA THR A 167 21.77 27.31 -5.29
C THR A 167 21.05 26.53 -4.21
N ILE A 168 21.01 25.19 -4.30
CA ILE A 168 20.32 24.29 -3.35
C ILE A 168 20.77 24.52 -1.91
N SER A 169 22.07 24.76 -1.66
CA SER A 169 22.58 24.96 -0.30
C SER A 169 22.13 26.26 0.36
N SER A 170 21.79 27.28 -0.43
CA SER A 170 21.38 28.61 0.07
C SER A 170 19.88 28.86 -0.05
N GLU A 171 19.23 28.35 -1.10
CA GLU A 171 17.82 28.61 -1.41
C GLU A 171 16.90 27.41 -1.17
N GLY A 172 17.48 26.23 -0.87
CA GLY A 172 16.75 24.98 -0.74
C GLY A 172 16.42 24.31 -2.07
N LEU A 173 16.02 23.03 -2.01
CA LEU A 173 15.66 22.24 -3.19
C LEU A 173 14.27 22.65 -3.72
N LYS A 174 14.23 23.22 -4.93
CA LYS A 174 12.98 23.54 -5.63
C LYS A 174 12.55 22.36 -6.51
N VAL A 175 11.55 21.62 -6.06
CA VAL A 175 11.05 20.42 -6.74
C VAL A 175 9.94 20.78 -7.72
N ASN A 176 10.11 20.44 -9.00
CA ASN A 176 9.00 20.38 -9.94
C ASN A 176 8.37 18.97 -9.87
N ASN A 177 7.13 18.90 -9.38
CA ASN A 177 6.47 17.62 -9.12
C ASN A 177 6.25 16.76 -10.38
N GLN A 178 6.26 17.36 -11.57
CA GLN A 178 6.05 16.65 -12.83
C GLN A 178 7.36 16.14 -13.44
N SER A 179 8.44 16.93 -13.39
CA SER A 179 9.70 16.60 -14.07
C SER A 179 10.79 16.04 -13.15
N HIS A 180 10.75 16.32 -11.85
CA HIS A 180 11.83 15.94 -10.92
C HIS A 180 11.49 14.74 -10.03
N LEU A 181 10.21 14.34 -9.93
CA LEU A 181 9.77 13.22 -9.09
C LEU A 181 9.67 11.88 -9.84
N VAL A 182 10.22 11.79 -11.06
CA VAL A 182 10.08 10.58 -11.88
C VAL A 182 11.15 9.57 -11.48
N PRO A 183 10.81 8.44 -10.82
CA PRO A 183 11.79 7.44 -10.45
C PRO A 183 12.40 6.72 -11.66
N VAL A 184 13.68 6.41 -11.54
CA VAL A 184 14.40 5.50 -12.44
C VAL A 184 14.16 4.05 -12.00
N LEU A 185 13.79 3.18 -12.94
CA LEU A 185 13.59 1.74 -12.74
C LEU A 185 14.78 0.92 -13.26
N ALA A 186 15.27 1.24 -14.45
CA ALA A 186 16.36 0.50 -15.10
C ALA A 186 17.03 1.33 -16.20
N THR A 187 18.13 0.84 -16.75
CA THR A 187 18.71 1.38 -18.00
C THR A 187 18.13 0.65 -19.21
N CYS A 188 18.05 1.35 -20.35
CA CYS A 188 17.63 0.74 -21.61
C CYS A 188 18.57 -0.41 -22.00
N ILE A 189 19.88 -0.21 -21.81
CA ILE A 189 20.93 -1.19 -22.12
C ILE A 189 20.71 -2.50 -21.37
N LYS A 190 20.56 -2.44 -20.03
CA LYS A 190 20.41 -3.66 -19.23
C LYS A 190 19.11 -4.40 -19.57
N ASN A 191 18.04 -3.65 -19.83
CA ASN A 191 16.75 -4.21 -20.26
C ASN A 191 16.85 -4.91 -21.63
N GLU A 192 17.57 -4.33 -22.59
CA GLU A 192 17.82 -4.99 -23.89
C GLU A 192 18.66 -6.25 -23.74
N MET A 193 19.76 -6.20 -22.97
CA MET A 193 20.59 -7.37 -22.70
C MET A 193 19.78 -8.53 -22.09
N GLN A 194 18.86 -8.23 -21.18
CA GLN A 194 17.98 -9.25 -20.57
C GLN A 194 17.00 -9.86 -21.57
N LYS A 195 16.48 -9.07 -22.52
CA LYS A 195 15.64 -9.59 -23.62
C LYS A 195 16.42 -10.54 -24.53
N PHE A 196 17.65 -10.19 -24.91
CA PHE A 196 18.49 -11.07 -25.73
C PHE A 196 18.77 -12.41 -25.06
N VAL A 197 18.95 -12.44 -23.74
CA VAL A 197 19.12 -13.70 -23.00
C VAL A 197 17.82 -14.51 -22.98
N ALA A 198 16.66 -13.85 -22.85
CA ALA A 198 15.35 -14.52 -22.85
C ALA A 198 14.90 -15.02 -24.24
N ASP A 199 15.26 -14.33 -25.33
CA ASP A 199 14.90 -14.66 -26.71
C ASP A 199 15.61 -15.91 -27.27
N ASN A 200 16.58 -16.47 -26.54
CA ASN A 200 17.14 -17.81 -26.81
C ASN A 200 16.30 -18.95 -26.20
N GLY A 201 15.16 -18.64 -25.58
CA GLY A 201 14.13 -19.61 -25.14
C GLY A 201 12.87 -19.61 -26.04
N PRO A 202 11.92 -20.56 -25.84
CA PRO A 202 10.73 -20.66 -26.68
C PRO A 202 9.87 -19.40 -26.56
N LYS A 203 9.62 -18.76 -27.71
CA LYS A 203 8.85 -17.51 -27.82
C LYS A 203 7.37 -17.73 -27.48
N GLN A 204 6.85 -17.05 -26.47
CA GLN A 204 5.44 -16.70 -26.43
C GLN A 204 5.28 -15.26 -26.93
N ALA A 205 4.89 -15.15 -28.20
CA ALA A 205 4.43 -13.89 -28.76
C ALA A 205 3.07 -13.55 -28.13
N SER A 206 3.04 -12.57 -27.23
CA SER A 206 1.80 -11.90 -26.84
C SER A 206 1.65 -10.65 -27.69
N GLU A 207 0.80 -10.72 -28.72
CA GLU A 207 0.51 -9.65 -29.68
C GLU A 207 -0.27 -8.45 -29.11
N ASN A 208 -0.52 -8.38 -27.80
CA ASN A 208 -1.08 -7.19 -27.15
C ASN A 208 -0.03 -6.54 -26.24
N ALA A 209 0.96 -5.88 -26.83
CA ALA A 209 1.95 -5.13 -26.08
C ALA A 209 1.27 -3.92 -25.42
N ASN A 210 0.93 -4.03 -24.14
CA ASN A 210 0.45 -2.89 -23.35
C ASN A 210 1.50 -1.76 -23.43
N THR A 211 1.17 -0.68 -24.14
CA THR A 211 2.07 0.45 -24.38
C THR A 211 2.12 1.44 -23.22
N LYS A 212 1.21 1.29 -22.23
CA LYS A 212 1.05 2.25 -21.12
C LYS A 212 2.16 2.18 -20.08
N HIS A 213 2.79 1.01 -19.92
CA HIS A 213 3.80 0.74 -18.90
C HIS A 213 5.01 0.02 -19.50
N HIS A 214 6.16 0.10 -18.84
CA HIS A 214 7.32 -0.71 -19.24
C HIS A 214 7.04 -2.20 -19.03
N PRO A 215 7.34 -3.09 -19.99
CA PRO A 215 7.15 -4.54 -19.82
C PRO A 215 7.86 -5.11 -18.59
N LEU A 216 9.05 -4.60 -18.28
CA LEU A 216 9.81 -4.99 -17.08
C LEU A 216 9.02 -4.73 -15.79
N LEU A 217 8.33 -3.59 -15.70
CA LEU A 217 7.49 -3.26 -14.55
C LEU A 217 6.29 -4.22 -14.45
N LEU A 218 5.62 -4.49 -15.57
CA LEU A 218 4.48 -5.42 -15.60
C LEU A 218 4.89 -6.84 -15.22
N GLN A 219 6.07 -7.30 -15.64
CA GLN A 219 6.61 -8.61 -15.26
C GLN A 219 6.87 -8.71 -13.74
N LEU A 220 7.44 -7.68 -13.13
CA LEU A 220 7.66 -7.63 -11.67
C LEU A 220 6.33 -7.69 -10.91
N ILE A 221 5.34 -6.90 -11.35
CA ILE A 221 4.00 -6.88 -10.74
C ILE A 221 3.29 -8.23 -10.92
N ALA A 222 3.34 -8.81 -12.13
CA ALA A 222 2.69 -10.08 -12.46
C ALA A 222 3.27 -11.24 -11.64
N LYS A 223 4.59 -11.26 -11.46
CA LYS A 223 5.28 -12.21 -10.58
C LYS A 223 4.74 -12.13 -9.15
N GLU A 224 4.60 -10.94 -8.58
CA GLU A 224 4.07 -10.76 -7.23
C GLU A 224 2.58 -11.12 -7.13
N ALA A 225 1.81 -10.84 -8.18
CA ALA A 225 0.40 -11.18 -8.28
C ALA A 225 0.13 -12.67 -8.58
N ASN A 226 1.17 -13.46 -8.86
CA ASN A 226 1.07 -14.82 -9.40
C ASN A 226 0.08 -14.88 -10.59
N CYS A 227 0.32 -14.06 -11.61
CA CYS A 227 -0.43 -14.03 -12.86
C CYS A 227 0.51 -13.72 -14.04
N GLU A 228 -0.01 -13.80 -15.26
CA GLU A 228 0.71 -13.35 -16.45
C GLU A 228 0.55 -11.84 -16.65
N PRO A 229 1.55 -11.13 -17.24
CA PRO A 229 1.45 -9.69 -17.50
C PRO A 229 0.23 -9.29 -18.33
N GLY A 230 -0.21 -10.16 -19.25
CA GLY A 230 -1.40 -9.94 -20.09
C GLY A 230 -2.74 -10.07 -19.36
N GLU A 231 -2.75 -10.65 -18.16
CA GLU A 231 -3.94 -10.78 -17.32
C GLU A 231 -4.21 -9.54 -16.47
N ILE A 232 -3.20 -8.67 -16.31
CA ILE A 232 -3.34 -7.41 -15.57
C ILE A 232 -4.21 -6.45 -16.39
N CYS A 233 -5.39 -6.12 -15.86
CA CYS A 233 -6.33 -5.18 -16.48
C CYS A 233 -5.98 -3.74 -16.15
N ASP A 234 -5.76 -3.47 -14.87
CA ASP A 234 -5.37 -2.17 -14.33
C ASP A 234 -4.78 -2.34 -12.92
N PHE A 235 -4.19 -1.28 -12.36
CA PHE A 235 -3.64 -1.30 -11.01
C PHE A 235 -3.66 0.06 -10.33
N GLU A 236 -3.70 0.04 -8.99
CA GLU A 236 -3.47 1.19 -8.14
C GLU A 236 -2.26 0.91 -7.26
N LEU A 237 -1.10 1.36 -7.74
CA LEU A 237 0.18 1.19 -7.07
C LEU A 237 0.74 2.55 -6.65
N GLN A 238 1.44 2.55 -5.54
CA GLN A 238 2.21 3.69 -5.04
C GLN A 238 3.64 3.27 -4.77
N LEU A 239 4.55 4.26 -4.85
CA LEU A 239 5.91 4.10 -4.35
C LEU A 239 5.89 3.98 -2.82
N CYS A 240 6.76 3.13 -2.30
CA CYS A 240 6.96 2.89 -0.87
C CYS A 240 8.46 2.85 -0.56
N ASP A 241 8.88 3.45 0.55
CA ASP A 241 10.23 3.25 1.10
C ASP A 241 10.38 1.79 1.54
N THR A 242 11.48 1.15 1.16
CA THR A 242 11.81 -0.22 1.59
C THR A 242 12.42 -0.28 2.99
N GLN A 243 12.86 0.87 3.54
CA GLN A 243 13.35 0.95 4.91
C GLN A 243 12.22 0.58 5.90
N PRO A 244 12.39 -0.45 6.75
CA PRO A 244 11.36 -0.84 7.70
C PRO A 244 11.19 0.19 8.81
N SER A 245 9.97 0.26 9.35
CA SER A 245 9.66 0.93 10.60
C SER A 245 10.39 0.25 11.76
N VAL A 246 10.95 1.04 12.68
CA VAL A 246 11.77 0.54 13.80
C VAL A 246 11.56 1.34 15.08
N VAL A 247 11.85 0.71 16.22
CA VAL A 247 12.09 1.41 17.49
C VAL A 247 13.53 1.91 17.50
N ALA A 248 13.72 3.21 17.76
CA ALA A 248 14.98 3.92 17.56
C ALA A 248 15.30 4.91 18.70
N GLY A 249 16.45 5.59 18.58
CA GLY A 249 17.00 6.47 19.61
C GLY A 249 17.97 5.75 20.55
N ALA A 250 18.87 6.50 21.19
CA ALA A 250 19.92 5.94 22.08
C ALA A 250 19.35 5.10 23.24
N THR A 251 18.12 5.40 23.64
CA THR A 251 17.36 4.78 24.74
C THR A 251 16.18 3.93 24.24
N LYS A 252 15.99 3.79 22.91
CA LYS A 252 14.84 3.11 22.28
C LYS A 252 13.48 3.73 22.63
N GLU A 253 13.42 5.06 22.72
CA GLU A 253 12.20 5.81 23.08
C GLU A 253 11.39 6.34 21.88
N PHE A 254 11.90 6.20 20.65
CA PHE A 254 11.23 6.71 19.44
C PHE A 254 10.78 5.60 18.49
N ILE A 255 9.80 5.91 17.64
CA ILE A 255 9.42 5.10 16.49
C ILE A 255 9.77 5.88 15.23
N PHE A 256 10.63 5.32 14.38
CA PHE A 256 10.94 5.88 13.07
C PHE A 256 10.16 5.11 12.02
N SER A 257 9.23 5.78 11.34
CA SER A 257 8.35 5.15 10.35
C SER A 257 7.77 6.20 9.41
N GLY A 258 7.58 5.81 8.14
CA GLY A 258 6.61 6.48 7.28
C GLY A 258 5.18 6.20 7.76
N ARG A 259 4.21 6.99 7.30
CA ARG A 259 2.76 6.73 7.46
C ARG A 259 2.25 6.72 8.91
N LEU A 260 3.01 7.23 9.88
CA LEU A 260 2.51 7.43 11.24
C LEU A 260 1.22 8.24 11.23
N ASP A 261 1.22 9.32 10.43
CA ASP A 261 0.01 9.99 9.95
C ASP A 261 -0.65 9.17 8.82
N ASN A 262 -1.78 8.48 9.04
CA ASN A 262 -2.52 8.32 10.29
C ASN A 262 -2.70 6.86 10.71
N LEU A 263 -1.78 5.99 10.28
CA LEU A 263 -1.82 4.58 10.65
C LEU A 263 -1.60 4.36 12.14
N CYS A 264 -0.96 5.30 12.84
CA CYS A 264 -0.87 5.26 14.29
C CYS A 264 -2.27 5.32 14.94
N MET A 265 -3.12 6.27 14.54
CA MET A 265 -4.49 6.34 15.07
C MET A 265 -5.34 5.18 14.57
N SER A 266 -5.20 4.78 13.30
CA SER A 266 -5.91 3.61 12.78
C SER A 266 -5.59 2.34 13.59
N PHE A 267 -4.32 2.13 13.93
CA PHE A 267 -3.89 1.04 14.80
C PHE A 267 -4.49 1.16 16.20
N CYS A 268 -4.42 2.34 16.83
CA CYS A 268 -5.01 2.56 18.15
C CYS A 268 -6.52 2.30 18.16
N SER A 269 -7.26 2.82 17.18
CA SER A 269 -8.69 2.56 17.02
C SER A 269 -8.98 1.06 16.86
N LEU A 270 -8.20 0.37 16.03
CA LEU A 270 -8.31 -1.08 15.86
C LEU A 270 -8.03 -1.82 17.16
N LYS A 271 -6.97 -1.47 17.91
CA LYS A 271 -6.64 -2.09 19.20
C LYS A 271 -7.74 -1.92 20.23
N VAL A 272 -8.39 -0.75 20.24
CA VAL A 272 -9.59 -0.53 21.05
C VAL A 272 -10.66 -1.53 20.62
N CYS A 273 -11.03 -1.63 19.34
CA CYS A 273 -12.05 -2.59 18.89
C CYS A 273 -11.72 -4.07 19.21
N LEU A 274 -10.43 -4.43 19.26
CA LEU A 274 -9.97 -5.79 19.55
C LEU A 274 -9.96 -6.15 21.05
N ALA A 275 -10.04 -5.19 21.97
CA ALA A 275 -9.99 -5.50 23.40
C ALA A 275 -11.23 -6.28 23.87
N ASP A 276 -11.08 -7.26 24.76
CA ASP A 276 -12.18 -8.16 25.15
C ASP A 276 -13.27 -7.51 26.03
N SER A 277 -13.02 -6.30 26.54
CA SER A 277 -13.90 -5.59 27.49
C SER A 277 -15.27 -5.15 26.93
N PHE A 278 -15.56 -5.34 25.65
CA PHE A 278 -16.86 -4.97 25.06
C PHE A 278 -17.98 -5.96 25.31
N THR A 279 -17.70 -7.11 25.95
CA THR A 279 -18.71 -8.12 26.24
C THR A 279 -19.71 -7.70 27.33
N TYR A 280 -19.42 -6.69 28.16
CA TYR A 280 -20.20 -6.45 29.37
C TYR A 280 -20.95 -5.12 29.49
N SER A 281 -20.60 -4.03 28.79
CA SER A 281 -21.29 -2.74 29.04
C SER A 281 -21.24 -1.65 27.96
N TYR A 282 -20.37 -1.72 26.94
CA TYR A 282 -20.13 -0.55 26.07
C TYR A 282 -20.18 -0.89 24.58
N GLN A 283 -20.81 -0.01 23.81
CA GLN A 283 -20.97 -0.07 22.35
C GLN A 283 -19.79 0.65 21.69
N ILE A 284 -19.24 0.15 20.57
CA ILE A 284 -18.37 0.92 19.67
C ILE A 284 -18.73 0.58 18.21
N LEU A 285 -18.88 1.61 17.38
CA LEU A 285 -19.06 1.52 15.93
C LEU A 285 -17.91 2.22 15.20
#